data_AF-A0A8J4BE10-F1
#
_entry.id   AF-A0A8J4BE10-F1
#
_cell.length_a   1.000
_cell.length_b   1.000
_cell.length_c   1.000
_cell.angle_alpha   90.00
_cell.angle_beta   90.00
_cell.angle_gamma   90.00
#
_symmetry.space_group_name_H-M   'P 1'
#
loop_
_entity.id
_entity.type
_entity.pdbx_description
1 polymer ?
#
loop_
_entity_poly.entity_id
_entity_poly.type
_entity_poly.pdbx_seq_one_letter_code
_entity_poly.pdbx_strand_id
1 'polypeptide(L)'
;MPGVTHWQSPSFFAYFPSNASFPAALADMWSSALSMIGFSWAASPVSTELEMAMMDWLAELCGLPASFRCNGGSGPGGGVIQGTASEAAVVALLAARARALRGKSPGDKLKLVAYASDQAHSCFRKACMVVGIDHVRSLPTREEDNWELRPEVLQQRLLAACGRSLRGLSRTTS
;
A
#
# COMPACT_ATOMS: atom_id res chain seq x y z
N MET A 1 -20.02 -28.20 -2.23
CA MET A 1 -19.99 -28.62 -0.82
C MET A 1 -21.01 -27.76 -0.09
N PRO A 2 -22.01 -28.34 0.58
CA PRO A 2 -22.97 -27.56 1.36
C PRO A 2 -22.24 -26.69 2.42
N GLY A 3 -22.71 -25.45 2.63
CA GLY A 3 -22.12 -24.50 3.60
C GLY A 3 -20.93 -23.67 3.08
N VAL A 4 -20.46 -23.90 1.85
CA VAL A 4 -19.39 -23.09 1.24
C VAL A 4 -20.00 -22.04 0.29
N THR A 5 -19.58 -20.78 0.45
CA THR A 5 -19.85 -19.76 -0.56
C THR A 5 -18.99 -20.06 -1.79
N HIS A 6 -19.65 -20.41 -2.90
CA HIS A 6 -18.96 -20.81 -4.12
C HIS A 6 -18.46 -19.60 -4.93
N TRP A 7 -17.30 -19.06 -4.54
CA TRP A 7 -16.65 -17.93 -5.22
C TRP A 7 -16.29 -18.19 -6.69
N GLN A 8 -16.04 -19.45 -7.06
CA GLN A 8 -15.75 -19.88 -8.44
C GLN A 8 -17.02 -20.15 -9.25
N SER A 9 -18.22 -19.91 -8.70
CA SER A 9 -19.46 -20.07 -9.46
C SER A 9 -19.56 -19.00 -10.54
N PRO A 10 -19.96 -19.34 -11.79
CA PRO A 10 -20.22 -18.35 -12.83
C PRO A 10 -21.39 -17.40 -12.48
N SER A 11 -22.15 -17.70 -11.43
CA SER A 11 -23.25 -16.88 -10.92
C SER A 11 -22.92 -16.15 -9.61
N PHE A 12 -21.63 -16.04 -9.26
CA PHE A 12 -21.19 -15.26 -8.10
C PHE A 12 -20.84 -13.82 -8.51
N PHE A 13 -21.68 -12.85 -8.11
CA PHE A 13 -21.55 -11.44 -8.50
C PHE A 13 -21.30 -10.50 -7.30
N ALA A 14 -20.87 -11.03 -6.15
CA ALA A 14 -20.57 -10.22 -4.97
C ALA A 14 -19.08 -9.82 -4.94
N TYR A 15 -18.79 -8.63 -4.38
CA TYR A 15 -17.43 -8.10 -4.18
C TYR A 15 -16.60 -8.05 -5.48
N PHE A 16 -15.31 -8.41 -5.39
CA PHE A 16 -14.40 -8.62 -6.51
C PHE A 16 -14.12 -10.11 -6.66
N PRO A 17 -14.09 -10.65 -7.91
CA PRO A 17 -13.90 -12.07 -8.13
C PRO A 17 -12.51 -12.53 -7.69
N SER A 18 -12.45 -13.70 -7.05
CA SER A 18 -11.19 -14.38 -6.76
C SER A 18 -10.78 -15.18 -7.98
N ASN A 19 -10.12 -14.54 -8.94
CA ASN A 19 -9.73 -15.19 -10.19
C ASN A 19 -8.71 -16.30 -9.94
N ALA A 20 -8.94 -17.46 -10.56
CA ALA A 20 -8.04 -18.61 -10.50
C ALA A 20 -7.75 -19.14 -11.90
N SER A 21 -6.59 -19.75 -12.09
CA SER A 21 -6.23 -20.42 -13.33
C SER A 21 -5.52 -21.75 -13.04
N PHE A 22 -5.60 -22.69 -13.98
CA PHE A 22 -4.94 -23.98 -13.84
C PHE A 22 -3.42 -23.86 -13.63
N PRO A 23 -2.67 -23.01 -14.37
CA PRO A 23 -1.25 -22.79 -14.10
C PRO A 23 -0.97 -22.23 -12.71
N ALA A 24 -1.80 -21.30 -12.20
CA ALA A 24 -1.64 -20.74 -10.86
C ALA A 24 -1.85 -21.80 -9.77
N ALA A 25 -2.85 -22.67 -9.92
CA ALA A 25 -3.10 -23.77 -8.98
C ALA A 25 -1.93 -24.77 -8.94
N LEU A 26 -1.35 -25.11 -10.11
CA LEU A 26 -0.16 -25.95 -10.16
C LEU A 26 1.05 -25.26 -9.52
N ALA A 27 1.26 -23.97 -9.79
CA ALA A 27 2.36 -23.21 -9.21
C ALA A 27 2.27 -23.16 -7.68
N ASP A 28 1.07 -22.98 -7.12
CA ASP A 28 0.84 -22.98 -5.67
C ASP A 28 1.11 -24.35 -5.04
N MET A 29 0.69 -25.43 -5.71
CA MET A 29 0.99 -26.81 -5.30
C MET A 29 2.51 -27.08 -5.30
N TRP A 30 3.22 -26.63 -6.34
CA TRP A 30 4.68 -26.77 -6.42
C TRP A 30 5.41 -25.92 -5.39
N SER A 31 4.99 -24.67 -5.20
CA SER A 31 5.53 -23.78 -4.17
C SER A 31 5.43 -24.43 -2.79
N SER A 32 4.25 -25.00 -2.48
CA SER A 32 4.02 -25.74 -1.25
C SER A 32 4.89 -27.00 -1.14
N ALA A 33 5.01 -27.77 -2.22
CA ALA A 33 5.83 -28.99 -2.24
C ALA A 33 7.33 -28.73 -2.04
N LEU A 34 7.85 -27.62 -2.58
CA LEU A 34 9.24 -27.22 -2.42
C LEU A 34 9.54 -26.64 -1.04
N SER A 35 8.54 -26.04 -0.37
CA SER A 35 8.64 -25.52 1.01
C SER A 35 9.88 -24.64 1.24
N MET A 36 10.25 -23.83 0.24
CA MET A 36 11.42 -22.95 0.30
C MET A 36 11.16 -21.75 1.20
N ILE A 37 12.15 -21.38 2.02
CA ILE A 37 12.08 -20.20 2.88
C ILE A 37 13.07 -19.13 2.36
N GLY A 38 12.55 -18.13 1.65
CA GLY A 38 13.33 -17.07 1.00
C GLY A 38 13.57 -15.81 1.84
N PHE A 39 13.97 -15.93 3.12
CA PHE A 39 14.22 -14.74 3.96
C PHE A 39 15.48 -13.94 3.57
N SER A 40 16.36 -14.54 2.77
CA SER A 40 17.54 -13.90 2.20
C SER A 40 17.87 -14.54 0.86
N TRP A 41 18.57 -13.81 -0.01
CA TRP A 41 19.02 -14.34 -1.29
C TRP A 41 19.83 -15.63 -1.12
N ALA A 42 20.75 -15.68 -0.15
CA ALA A 42 21.58 -16.87 0.09
C ALA A 42 20.76 -18.12 0.52
N ALA A 43 19.59 -17.93 1.13
CA ALA A 43 18.74 -19.05 1.56
C ALA A 43 17.95 -19.68 0.41
N SER A 44 17.56 -18.87 -0.60
CA SER A 44 16.89 -19.36 -1.81
C SER A 44 17.07 -18.35 -2.95
N PRO A 45 18.19 -18.42 -3.70
CA PRO A 45 18.48 -17.46 -4.77
C PRO A 45 17.39 -17.44 -5.83
N VAL A 46 16.91 -18.63 -6.21
CA VAL A 46 15.86 -18.82 -7.21
C VAL A 46 14.57 -18.11 -6.81
N SER A 47 14.16 -18.17 -5.54
CA SER A 47 12.93 -17.51 -5.08
C SER A 47 13.05 -15.99 -5.21
N THR A 48 14.17 -15.42 -4.76
CA THR A 48 14.39 -13.96 -4.82
C THR A 48 14.51 -13.46 -6.26
N GLU A 49 15.29 -14.14 -7.10
CA GLU A 49 15.49 -13.72 -8.50
C GLU A 49 14.21 -13.85 -9.33
N LEU A 50 13.44 -14.92 -9.10
CA LEU A 50 12.14 -15.12 -9.77
C LEU A 50 11.13 -14.03 -9.38
N GLU A 51 11.06 -13.69 -8.09
CA GLU A 51 10.18 -12.61 -7.62
C GLU A 51 10.54 -11.27 -8.26
N MET A 52 11.84 -10.95 -8.33
CA MET A 52 12.31 -9.72 -9.00
C MET A 52 11.92 -9.68 -10.47
N ALA A 53 12.10 -10.78 -11.21
CA ALA A 53 11.73 -10.86 -12.62
C ALA A 53 10.21 -10.73 -12.83
N MET A 54 9.40 -11.38 -12.00
CA MET A 54 7.94 -11.28 -12.05
C MET A 54 7.45 -9.86 -11.82
N MET A 55 8.03 -9.17 -10.83
CA MET A 55 7.66 -7.78 -10.52
C MET A 55 8.07 -6.81 -11.64
N ASP A 56 9.22 -7.03 -12.30
CA ASP A 56 9.64 -6.25 -13.46
C ASP A 56 8.68 -6.44 -14.64
N TRP A 57 8.29 -7.69 -14.95
CA TRP A 57 7.31 -7.97 -16.01
C TRP A 57 5.94 -7.37 -15.71
N LEU A 58 5.49 -7.45 -14.46
CA LEU A 58 4.23 -6.84 -14.04
C LEU A 58 4.27 -5.31 -14.16
N ALA A 59 5.38 -4.68 -13.78
CA ALA A 59 5.56 -3.24 -13.93
C ALA A 59 5.49 -2.80 -15.40
N GLU A 60 6.09 -3.57 -16.32
CA GLU A 60 6.01 -3.33 -17.75
C GLU A 60 4.59 -3.49 -18.30
N LEU A 61 3.90 -4.56 -17.92
CA LEU A 61 2.50 -4.79 -18.31
C LEU A 61 1.55 -3.69 -17.83
N CYS A 62 1.82 -3.12 -16.66
CA CYS A 62 1.07 -1.98 -16.11
C CYS A 62 1.50 -0.62 -16.69
N GLY A 63 2.51 -0.57 -17.58
CA GLY A 63 3.03 0.67 -18.15
C GLY A 63 3.73 1.57 -17.12
N LEU A 64 4.27 1.02 -16.04
CA LEU A 64 4.94 1.80 -15.01
C LEU A 64 6.31 2.32 -15.49
N PRO A 65 6.74 3.50 -15.02
CA PRO A 65 8.07 4.02 -15.33
C PRO A 65 9.19 3.09 -14.90
N ALA A 66 10.32 3.15 -15.61
CA ALA A 66 11.51 2.33 -15.33
C ALA A 66 12.04 2.47 -13.89
N SER A 67 11.73 3.57 -13.20
CA SER A 67 12.08 3.81 -11.79
C SER A 67 11.39 2.87 -10.80
N PHE A 68 10.40 2.09 -11.22
CA PHE A 68 9.74 1.07 -10.40
C PHE A 68 10.33 -0.34 -10.58
N ARG A 69 11.19 -0.54 -11.59
CA ARG A 69 11.78 -1.84 -11.91
C ARG A 69 13.11 -2.06 -11.18
N CYS A 70 13.38 -3.29 -10.77
CA CYS A 70 14.65 -3.75 -10.21
C CYS A 70 15.79 -3.59 -11.23
N ASN A 71 15.57 -4.02 -12.48
CA ASN A 71 16.59 -3.99 -13.54
C ASN A 71 16.42 -2.81 -14.52
N GLY A 72 15.70 -1.75 -14.13
CA GLY A 72 15.29 -0.66 -15.03
C GLY A 72 16.38 0.37 -15.39
N GLY A 73 17.59 0.27 -14.84
CA GLY A 73 18.72 1.17 -15.10
C GLY A 73 18.56 2.63 -14.64
N SER A 74 17.36 3.06 -14.22
CA SER A 74 17.00 4.46 -13.98
C SER A 74 16.78 4.84 -12.51
N GLY A 75 17.09 3.97 -11.54
CA GLY A 75 16.98 4.29 -10.10
C GLY A 75 16.88 3.06 -9.19
N PRO A 76 16.83 3.23 -7.85
CA PRO A 76 16.75 2.15 -6.86
C PRO A 76 15.31 1.62 -6.69
N GLY A 77 14.64 1.37 -7.82
CA GLY A 77 13.28 0.83 -7.84
C GLY A 77 13.20 -0.61 -7.37
N GLY A 78 11.98 -1.15 -7.37
CA GLY A 78 11.75 -2.56 -7.14
C GLY A 78 10.32 -2.87 -6.72
N GLY A 79 10.03 -4.16 -6.61
CA GLY A 79 8.74 -4.69 -6.18
C GLY A 79 8.91 -5.86 -5.22
N VAL A 80 7.86 -6.15 -4.47
CA VAL A 80 7.79 -7.29 -3.55
C VAL A 80 6.37 -7.86 -3.57
N ILE A 81 6.26 -9.18 -3.52
CA ILE A 81 4.98 -9.90 -3.42
C ILE A 81 4.58 -9.96 -1.94
N GLN A 82 3.37 -9.48 -1.64
CA GLN A 82 2.79 -9.47 -0.29
C GLN A 82 1.49 -10.28 -0.29
N GLY A 83 1.10 -10.80 0.88
CA GLY A 83 -0.10 -11.64 1.00
C GLY A 83 -1.38 -10.83 0.82
N THR A 84 -1.40 -9.58 1.27
CA THR A 84 -2.58 -8.71 1.12
C THR A 84 -2.22 -7.25 0.79
N ALA A 85 -3.18 -6.54 0.20
CA ALA A 85 -3.08 -5.08 0.05
C ALA A 85 -2.98 -4.34 1.41
N SER A 86 -3.48 -4.93 2.49
CA SER A 86 -3.38 -4.35 3.84
C SER A 86 -1.94 -4.36 4.34
N GLU A 87 -1.21 -5.45 4.13
CA GLU A 87 0.21 -5.58 4.49
C GLU A 87 1.06 -4.60 3.69
N ALA A 88 0.84 -4.53 2.37
CA ALA A 88 1.51 -3.55 1.51
C ALA A 88 1.26 -2.11 1.98
N ALA A 89 0.03 -1.77 2.35
CA ALA A 89 -0.30 -0.45 2.91
C ALA A 89 0.41 -0.17 4.24
N VAL A 90 0.52 -1.17 5.13
CA VAL A 90 1.27 -1.04 6.39
C VAL A 90 2.75 -0.76 6.13
N VAL A 91 3.39 -1.53 5.24
CA VAL A 91 4.81 -1.35 4.90
C VAL A 91 5.05 0.04 4.28
N ALA A 92 4.19 0.46 3.34
CA ALA A 92 4.28 1.77 2.71
C ALA A 92 4.11 2.92 3.72
N LEU A 93 3.11 2.83 4.61
CA LEU A 93 2.88 3.84 5.66
C LEU A 93 4.00 3.86 6.68
N LEU A 94 4.56 2.70 7.05
CA LEU A 94 5.68 2.61 7.97
C LEU A 94 6.93 3.27 7.38
N ALA A 95 7.24 3.01 6.10
CA ALA A 95 8.34 3.67 5.39
C ALA A 95 8.13 5.19 5.31
N ALA A 96 6.91 5.64 4.99
CA ALA A 96 6.57 7.06 4.96
C ALA A 96 6.72 7.74 6.33
N ARG A 97 6.29 7.07 7.40
CA ARG A 97 6.46 7.52 8.80
C ARG A 97 7.93 7.60 9.18
N ALA A 98 8.71 6.55 8.92
CA ALA A 98 10.14 6.52 9.21
C ALA A 98 10.88 7.66 8.50
N ARG A 99 10.55 7.91 7.23
CA ARG A 99 11.09 9.05 6.47
C ARG A 99 10.70 10.40 7.07
N ALA A 100 9.46 10.59 7.50
CA ALA A 100 8.98 11.84 8.09
C ALA A 100 9.59 12.15 9.47
N LEU A 101 10.03 11.11 10.19
CA LEU A 101 10.67 11.19 11.51
C LEU A 101 12.21 11.19 11.43
N ARG A 102 12.79 10.97 10.24
CA ARG A 102 14.25 10.91 10.07
C ARG A 102 14.90 12.21 10.54
N GLY A 103 15.89 12.09 11.43
CA GLY A 103 16.63 13.24 11.99
C GLY A 103 15.91 14.00 13.10
N LYS A 104 14.79 13.46 13.62
CA LYS A 104 14.02 14.08 14.70
C LYS A 104 14.11 13.26 15.98
N SER A 105 13.94 13.92 17.13
CA SER A 105 14.07 13.23 18.40
C SER A 105 12.88 12.26 18.59
N PRO A 106 13.06 11.10 19.27
CA PRO A 106 11.95 10.20 19.57
C PRO A 106 10.82 10.85 20.38
N GLY A 107 11.11 11.97 21.07
CA GLY A 107 10.15 12.77 21.82
C GLY A 107 9.39 13.81 21.00
N ASP A 108 9.82 14.09 19.76
CA ASP A 108 9.11 15.02 18.86
C ASP A 108 7.80 14.37 18.40
N LYS A 109 6.72 14.73 19.10
CA LYS A 109 5.35 14.37 18.75
C LYS A 109 4.92 15.09 17.48
N LEU A 110 5.49 14.70 16.33
CA LEU A 110 4.93 15.09 15.05
C LEU A 110 3.56 14.47 14.92
N LYS A 111 2.57 15.36 14.84
CA LYS A 111 1.20 15.02 14.50
C LYS A 111 1.16 14.66 13.02
N LEU A 112 1.59 13.43 12.71
CA LEU A 112 1.40 12.86 11.39
C LEU A 112 -0.09 12.76 11.10
N VAL A 113 -0.49 13.21 9.91
CA VAL A 113 -1.87 13.16 9.46
C VAL A 113 -1.90 12.38 8.15
N ALA A 114 -2.69 11.31 8.12
CA ALA A 114 -2.96 10.55 6.91
C ALA A 114 -4.24 11.07 6.24
N TYR A 115 -4.24 11.17 4.92
CA TYR A 115 -5.38 11.60 4.12
C TYR A 115 -5.76 10.50 3.15
N ALA A 116 -7.06 10.23 3.01
CA ALA A 116 -7.61 9.34 2.01
C ALA A 116 -9.03 9.79 1.64
N SER A 117 -9.54 9.34 0.50
CA SER A 117 -10.95 9.48 0.12
C SER A 117 -11.88 8.82 1.14
N ASP A 118 -13.13 9.26 1.24
CA ASP A 118 -14.21 8.55 1.95
C ASP A 118 -14.62 7.22 1.29
N GLN A 119 -14.25 7.01 0.03
CA GLN A 119 -14.40 5.73 -0.68
C GLN A 119 -13.22 4.77 -0.49
N ALA A 120 -12.14 5.22 0.16
CA ALA A 120 -10.95 4.38 0.32
C ALA A 120 -11.27 3.13 1.17
N HIS A 121 -10.70 1.99 0.75
CA HIS A 121 -10.93 0.73 1.45
C HIS A 121 -10.53 0.83 2.94
N SER A 122 -11.31 0.21 3.83
CA SER A 122 -11.13 0.29 5.28
C SER A 122 -9.75 -0.17 5.76
N CYS A 123 -9.04 -0.96 4.94
CA CYS A 123 -7.67 -1.38 5.20
C CYS A 123 -6.70 -0.21 5.40
N PHE A 124 -6.90 0.93 4.72
CA PHE A 124 -6.03 2.09 4.88
C PHE A 124 -6.09 2.64 6.30
N ARG A 125 -7.31 2.82 6.82
CA ARG A 125 -7.51 3.28 8.21
C ARG A 125 -6.94 2.27 9.21
N LYS A 126 -7.14 0.97 8.98
CA LYS A 126 -6.56 -0.09 9.81
C LYS A 126 -5.03 -0.03 9.80
N ALA A 127 -4.41 0.16 8.63
CA ALA A 127 -2.97 0.27 8.49
C ALA A 127 -2.41 1.50 9.24
N CYS A 128 -3.10 2.65 9.18
CA CYS A 128 -2.74 3.82 9.98
C CYS A 128 -2.75 3.52 11.48
N MET A 129 -3.75 2.78 11.98
CA MET A 129 -3.80 2.38 13.39
C MET A 129 -2.62 1.49 13.78
N VAL A 130 -2.27 0.51 12.95
CA VAL A 130 -1.14 -0.41 13.19
C VAL A 130 0.19 0.35 13.24
N VAL A 131 0.39 1.33 12.35
CA VAL A 131 1.63 2.12 12.25
C VAL A 131 1.71 3.24 13.31
N GLY A 132 0.63 3.48 14.07
CA GLY A 132 0.56 4.50 15.11
C GLY A 132 0.33 5.92 14.56
N ILE A 133 -0.49 6.06 13.52
CA ILE A 133 -0.95 7.35 13.00
C ILE A 133 -2.36 7.63 13.53
N ASP A 134 -2.45 8.47 14.55
CA ASP A 134 -3.70 8.76 15.26
C ASP A 134 -4.67 9.65 14.47
N HIS A 135 -4.15 10.45 13.53
CA HIS A 135 -4.94 11.44 12.80
C HIS A 135 -5.17 11.02 11.36
N VAL A 136 -6.21 10.23 11.13
CA VAL A 136 -6.68 9.86 9.78
C VAL A 136 -7.83 10.77 9.38
N ARG A 137 -7.71 11.44 8.23
CA ARG A 137 -8.74 12.31 7.66
C ARG A 137 -9.30 11.71 6.39
N SER A 138 -10.58 11.36 6.44
CA SER A 138 -11.37 11.00 5.28
C SER A 138 -11.84 12.27 4.57
N LEU A 139 -11.56 12.36 3.29
CA LEU A 139 -11.88 13.50 2.42
C LEU A 139 -13.16 13.20 1.66
N PRO A 140 -14.15 14.12 1.67
CA PRO A 140 -15.42 13.87 1.03
C PRO A 140 -15.26 13.82 -0.49
N THR A 141 -15.90 12.83 -1.12
CA THR A 141 -16.07 12.75 -2.57
C THR A 141 -17.52 13.05 -2.94
N ARG A 142 -17.78 13.32 -4.22
CA ARG A 142 -19.10 13.73 -4.69
C ARG A 142 -19.51 12.92 -5.91
N GLU A 143 -20.81 12.73 -6.06
CA GLU A 143 -21.40 12.07 -7.21
C GLU A 143 -21.07 12.81 -8.53
N GLU A 144 -21.04 14.15 -8.51
CA GLU A 144 -20.68 14.99 -9.67
C GLU A 144 -19.28 14.67 -10.25
N ASP A 145 -18.38 14.15 -9.41
CA ASP A 145 -17.01 13.78 -9.77
C ASP A 145 -16.85 12.25 -9.86
N ASN A 146 -17.94 11.49 -10.03
CA ASN A 146 -17.93 10.02 -10.02
C ASN A 146 -17.30 9.41 -8.74
N TRP A 147 -17.47 10.08 -7.60
CA TRP A 147 -16.87 9.70 -6.32
C TRP A 147 -15.32 9.70 -6.31
N GLU A 148 -14.69 10.41 -7.25
CA GLU A 148 -13.24 10.58 -7.29
C GLU A 148 -12.78 11.65 -6.29
N LEU A 149 -11.54 11.49 -5.79
CA LEU A 149 -10.95 12.49 -4.91
C LEU A 149 -10.39 13.66 -5.73
N ARG A 150 -11.02 14.83 -5.59
CA ARG A 150 -10.55 16.07 -6.20
C ARG A 150 -9.23 16.57 -5.60
N PRO A 151 -8.20 16.89 -6.42
CA PRO A 151 -6.92 17.41 -5.95
C PRO A 151 -7.05 18.70 -5.13
N GLU A 152 -8.01 19.56 -5.46
CA GLU A 152 -8.22 20.85 -4.81
C GLU A 152 -8.64 20.67 -3.36
N VAL A 153 -9.47 19.66 -3.07
CA VAL A 153 -9.91 19.33 -1.71
C VAL A 153 -8.72 18.89 -0.86
N LEU A 154 -7.84 18.05 -1.43
CA LEU A 154 -6.62 17.62 -0.76
C LEU A 154 -5.68 18.81 -0.51
N GLN A 155 -5.45 19.65 -1.52
CA GLN A 155 -4.58 20.83 -1.42
C GLN A 155 -5.06 21.81 -0.35
N GLN A 156 -6.37 22.14 -0.32
CA GLN A 156 -6.96 23.00 0.70
C GLN A 156 -6.74 22.45 2.11
N ARG A 157 -6.87 21.13 2.30
CA ARG A 157 -6.69 20.48 3.61
C ARG A 157 -5.23 20.46 4.05
N LEU A 158 -4.30 20.27 3.11
CA LEU A 158 -2.85 20.38 3.37
C LEU A 158 -2.46 21.80 3.78
N LEU A 159 -2.92 22.81 3.04
CA LEU A 159 -2.67 24.23 3.37
C LEU A 159 -3.26 24.60 4.74
N ALA A 160 -4.48 24.16 5.05
CA ALA A 160 -5.10 24.39 6.35
C ALA A 160 -4.34 23.71 7.50
N ALA A 161 -3.75 22.54 7.26
CA ALA A 161 -2.92 21.85 8.25
C ALA A 161 -1.59 22.57 8.48
N CYS A 162 -0.92 23.04 7.42
CA CYS A 162 0.30 23.84 7.51
C CYS A 162 0.06 25.16 8.27
N GLY A 163 -1.02 25.88 7.93
CA GLY A 163 -1.40 27.13 8.61
C GLY A 163 -1.83 26.96 10.07
N ARG A 164 -2.18 25.75 10.53
CA ARG A 164 -2.38 25.44 11.96
C ARG A 164 -1.07 25.10 12.66
N SER A 165 -0.11 24.48 11.97
CA SER A 165 1.23 24.24 12.51
C SER A 165 1.98 25.56 12.74
N LEU A 166 1.86 26.53 11.82
CA LEU A 166 2.47 27.86 11.97
C LEU A 166 1.85 28.69 13.11
N ARG A 167 0.52 28.60 13.31
CA ARG A 167 -0.18 29.27 14.42
C ARG A 167 0.08 28.64 15.80
N GLY A 168 0.52 27.39 15.84
CA GLY A 168 0.97 26.73 17.08
C GLY A 168 2.34 27.20 17.54
N LEU A 169 3.24 27.56 16.61
CA LEU A 169 4.56 28.11 16.89
C LEU A 169 4.53 29.59 17.31
N SER A 170 3.52 30.36 16.89
CA SER A 170 3.39 31.78 17.26
C SER A 170 2.72 32.04 18.62
N ARG A 171 2.40 30.99 19.41
CA ARG A 171 1.69 31.10 20.70
C ARG A 171 2.53 30.68 21.91
N THR A 172 3.82 30.41 21.76
CA THR A 172 4.73 29.98 22.84
C THR A 172 5.73 31.04 23.29
N THR A 173 5.48 32.32 23.03
CA THR A 173 6.27 33.44 23.58
C THR A 173 5.33 34.46 24.22
N SER A 174 4.97 34.22 25.48
CA SER A 174 4.47 35.22 26.43
C SER A 174 4.77 34.72 27.84
#